data_AF-A0A4R8DBF6-F1
#
_entry.id   AF-A0A4R8DBF6-F1
#
_cell.length_a   1.000
_cell.length_b   1.000
_cell.length_c   1.000
_cell.angle_alpha   90.00
_cell.angle_beta   90.00
_cell.angle_gamma   90.00
#
_symmetry.space_group_name_H-M   'P 1'
#
loop_
_entity.id
_entity.type
_entity.pdbx_description
1 polymer ?
#
loop_
_entity_poly.entity_id
_entity_poly.type
_entity_poly.pdbx_seq_one_letter_code
_entity_poly.pdbx_strand_id
1 'polypeptide(L)'
;MTALVRWHVGPWTARGARVGEDAVPGRRRTNDELNFDVVGLARILGRRLSGRDELQVRLWQNELRPTHTRQCGVHTLADPDNARLLRETAQEALAWLGERAPTGYEFVLTDAVELRPCLDLSAPVVAVDAVVQLAGFPLPAARLATAHVRRSTTGDWYAGDAVCNWSGPHTTPDEAVAAVRRARHELVEQLRAAGHDDLADTAPRWPAVPIESD
;
A
#
# COMPACT_ATOMS: atom_id res chain seq x y z
N MET A 1 7.93 16.89 -3.43
CA MET A 1 6.98 15.75 -3.53
C MET A 1 7.29 14.82 -2.37
N THR A 2 6.36 14.62 -1.45
CA THR A 2 6.50 13.61 -0.40
C THR A 2 6.44 12.24 -1.08
N ALA A 3 7.55 11.51 -1.09
CA ALA A 3 7.55 10.13 -1.53
C ALA A 3 6.59 9.33 -0.62
N LEU A 4 5.94 8.30 -1.16
CA LEU A 4 5.20 7.35 -0.33
C LEU A 4 6.20 6.66 0.60
N VAL A 5 6.36 7.17 1.83
CA VAL A 5 7.34 6.67 2.83
C VAL A 5 6.88 5.38 3.52
N ARG A 6 5.76 4.84 3.04
CA ARG A 6 5.11 3.57 3.37
C ARG A 6 4.34 3.59 4.69
N TRP A 7 3.03 3.36 4.58
CA TRP A 7 2.09 3.48 5.71
C TRP A 7 1.27 2.20 5.94
N HIS A 8 1.17 1.28 4.96
CA HIS A 8 0.57 -0.04 5.12
C HIS A 8 0.76 -0.89 3.83
N VAL A 9 1.04 -2.20 3.95
CA VAL A 9 0.90 -3.19 2.86
C VAL A 9 -0.50 -3.76 2.88
N GLY A 10 -1.13 -3.84 1.72
CA GLY A 10 -2.49 -4.33 1.58
C GLY A 10 -3.37 -3.34 0.80
N PRO A 11 -4.71 -3.41 0.97
CA PRO A 11 -5.64 -2.60 0.19
C PRO A 11 -5.64 -1.13 0.64
N TRP A 12 -5.60 -0.22 -0.33
CA TRP A 12 -5.71 1.24 -0.16
C TRP A 12 -7.08 1.78 -0.58
N THR A 13 -7.84 0.99 -1.33
CA THR A 13 -9.24 1.27 -1.66
C THR A 13 -10.16 0.23 -1.02
N ALA A 14 -11.45 0.55 -0.93
CA ALA A 14 -12.45 -0.47 -0.66
C ALA A 14 -12.43 -1.53 -1.78
N ARG A 15 -12.76 -2.77 -1.45
CA ARG A 15 -12.85 -3.85 -2.45
C ARG A 15 -14.06 -3.66 -3.36
N GLY A 16 -13.85 -3.80 -4.66
CA GLY A 16 -14.87 -3.94 -5.68
C GLY A 16 -15.25 -5.38 -5.97
N ALA A 17 -16.31 -5.55 -6.75
CA ALA A 17 -16.61 -6.82 -7.41
C ALA A 17 -15.54 -7.10 -8.48
N ARG A 18 -15.14 -8.35 -8.65
CA ARG A 18 -14.23 -8.71 -9.74
C ARG A 18 -14.98 -8.67 -11.06
N VAL A 19 -14.23 -8.57 -12.16
CA VAL A 19 -14.81 -8.66 -13.50
C VAL A 19 -15.52 -10.01 -13.63
N GLY A 20 -16.82 -9.95 -13.95
CA GLY A 20 -17.68 -11.14 -14.07
C GLY A 20 -18.34 -11.61 -12.77
N GLU A 21 -18.06 -10.98 -11.64
CA GLU A 21 -18.80 -11.21 -10.39
C GLU A 21 -19.98 -10.24 -10.29
N ASP A 22 -21.08 -10.73 -9.71
CA ASP A 22 -22.20 -9.87 -9.32
C ASP A 22 -21.78 -8.90 -8.21
N ALA A 23 -22.32 -7.69 -8.28
CA ALA A 23 -22.16 -6.72 -7.21
C ALA A 23 -22.80 -7.26 -5.92
N VAL A 24 -22.13 -7.03 -4.79
CA VAL A 24 -22.66 -7.38 -3.46
C VAL A 24 -22.89 -6.08 -2.69
N PRO A 25 -24.10 -5.49 -2.79
CA PRO A 25 -24.42 -4.22 -2.15
C PRO A 25 -24.05 -4.20 -0.67
N GLY A 26 -23.41 -3.12 -0.23
CA GLY A 26 -22.98 -2.91 1.15
C GLY A 26 -21.72 -3.66 1.54
N ARG A 27 -21.15 -4.49 0.65
CA ARG A 27 -19.90 -5.23 0.90
C ARG A 27 -18.81 -4.90 -0.10
N ARG A 28 -19.13 -4.83 -1.39
CA ARG A 28 -18.17 -4.57 -2.47
C ARG A 28 -18.64 -3.44 -3.36
N ARG A 29 -17.70 -2.61 -3.82
CA ARG A 29 -17.91 -1.56 -4.81
C ARG A 29 -18.32 -2.15 -6.17
N THR A 30 -19.08 -1.41 -6.98
CA THR A 30 -19.20 -1.72 -8.41
C THR A 30 -17.88 -1.42 -9.12
N ASN A 31 -17.74 -1.83 -10.40
CA ASN A 31 -16.55 -1.50 -11.19
C ASN A 31 -16.37 0.03 -11.34
N ASP A 32 -17.45 0.78 -11.55
CA ASP A 32 -17.38 2.24 -11.67
C ASP A 32 -17.01 2.89 -10.33
N GLU A 33 -17.61 2.43 -9.23
CA GLU A 33 -17.26 2.92 -7.90
C GLU A 33 -15.79 2.63 -7.54
N LEU A 34 -15.25 1.47 -7.94
CA LEU A 34 -13.84 1.13 -7.75
C LEU A 34 -12.92 1.99 -8.62
N ASN A 35 -13.24 2.15 -9.91
CA ASN A 35 -12.48 3.04 -10.81
C ASN A 35 -12.47 4.48 -10.26
N PHE A 36 -13.59 4.95 -9.71
CA PHE A 36 -13.67 6.24 -9.06
C PHE A 36 -12.79 6.31 -7.79
N ASP A 37 -12.74 5.25 -6.98
CA ASP A 37 -11.82 5.15 -5.84
C ASP A 37 -10.34 5.18 -6.28
N VAL A 38 -9.97 4.56 -7.41
CA VAL A 38 -8.60 4.64 -7.95
C VAL A 38 -8.23 6.08 -8.31
N VAL A 39 -9.12 6.78 -9.02
CA VAL A 39 -8.93 8.21 -9.34
C VAL A 39 -8.83 9.04 -8.07
N GLY A 40 -9.70 8.79 -7.09
CA GLY A 40 -9.67 9.44 -5.78
C GLY A 40 -8.37 9.22 -5.02
N LEU A 41 -7.86 7.99 -4.98
CA LEU A 41 -6.59 7.63 -4.34
C LEU A 41 -5.43 8.39 -4.96
N ALA A 42 -5.29 8.40 -6.29
CA ALA A 42 -4.23 9.14 -6.96
C ALA A 42 -4.28 10.64 -6.63
N ARG A 43 -5.48 11.23 -6.53
CA ARG A 43 -5.67 12.63 -6.13
C ARG A 43 -5.27 12.88 -4.67
N ILE A 44 -5.69 12.02 -3.73
CA ILE A 44 -5.30 12.09 -2.32
C ILE A 44 -3.77 12.05 -2.18
N LEU A 45 -3.12 11.23 -3.00
CA LEU A 45 -1.67 11.08 -3.05
C LEU A 45 -0.96 12.16 -3.89
N GLY A 46 -1.70 13.15 -4.41
CA GLY A 46 -1.15 14.38 -4.98
C GLY A 46 -1.17 14.48 -6.50
N ARG A 47 -1.78 13.54 -7.23
CA ARG A 47 -2.02 13.69 -8.68
C ARG A 47 -2.93 14.90 -8.90
N ARG A 48 -2.42 15.89 -9.63
CA ARG A 48 -3.19 17.07 -10.04
C ARG A 48 -3.92 16.77 -11.35
N LEU A 49 -5.14 17.26 -11.46
CA LEU A 49 -5.98 17.16 -12.64
C LEU A 49 -6.14 18.53 -13.29
N SER A 50 -6.45 18.56 -14.59
CA SER A 50 -6.81 19.81 -15.26
C SER A 50 -8.17 20.32 -14.77
N GLY A 51 -8.51 21.59 -15.02
CA GLY A 51 -9.82 22.14 -14.65
C GLY A 51 -10.99 21.41 -15.29
N ARG A 52 -10.83 20.91 -16.52
CA ARG A 52 -11.83 20.11 -17.22
C ARG A 52 -12.02 18.75 -16.54
N ASP A 53 -10.93 18.08 -16.21
CA ASP A 53 -10.97 16.75 -15.59
C ASP A 53 -11.52 16.82 -14.17
N GLU A 54 -11.25 17.91 -13.45
CA GLU A 54 -11.86 18.19 -12.14
C GLU A 54 -13.39 18.33 -12.22
N LEU A 55 -13.90 19.00 -13.26
CA LEU A 55 -15.35 19.07 -13.49
C LEU A 55 -15.93 17.69 -13.81
N GLN A 56 -15.24 16.91 -14.65
CA GLN A 56 -15.66 15.54 -14.98
C GLN A 56 -15.72 14.65 -13.73
N VAL A 57 -14.71 14.72 -12.85
CA VAL A 57 -14.70 13.98 -11.57
C VAL A 57 -15.89 14.37 -10.68
N ARG A 58 -16.27 15.65 -10.64
CA ARG A 58 -17.46 16.08 -9.89
C ARG A 58 -18.77 15.53 -10.48
N LEU A 59 -18.86 15.41 -11.80
CA LEU A 59 -20.02 14.79 -12.45
C LEU A 59 -20.14 13.31 -12.04
N TRP A 60 -19.04 12.54 -12.16
CA TRP A 60 -19.02 11.16 -11.69
C TRP A 60 -19.33 11.05 -10.20
N GLN A 61 -18.83 11.96 -9.37
CA GLN A 61 -19.13 11.98 -7.94
C GLN A 61 -20.63 12.15 -7.68
N ASN A 62 -21.31 13.00 -8.44
CA ASN A 62 -22.76 13.21 -8.29
C ASN A 62 -23.58 11.97 -8.71
N GLU A 63 -23.09 11.15 -9.62
CA GLU A 63 -23.77 9.93 -10.03
C GLU A 63 -23.46 8.75 -9.10
N LEU A 64 -22.18 8.56 -8.77
CA LEU A 64 -21.69 7.41 -8.01
C LEU A 64 -21.78 7.60 -6.49
N ARG A 65 -21.66 8.85 -6.01
CA ARG A 65 -21.65 9.20 -4.57
C ARG A 65 -22.36 10.52 -4.26
N PRO A 66 -23.61 10.74 -4.72
CA PRO A 66 -24.37 11.91 -4.30
C PRO A 66 -24.71 11.75 -2.82
N THR A 67 -23.96 12.43 -1.95
CA THR A 67 -24.14 12.51 -0.48
C THR A 67 -23.85 11.22 0.31
N HIS A 68 -23.20 11.38 1.47
CA HIS A 68 -22.34 10.40 2.16
C HIS A 68 -23.03 9.18 2.82
N THR A 69 -24.30 8.90 2.52
CA THR A 69 -25.12 7.88 3.23
C THR A 69 -25.54 6.68 2.38
N ARG A 70 -25.17 6.64 1.10
CA ARG A 70 -25.59 5.54 0.21
C ARG A 70 -24.71 4.29 0.37
N GLN A 71 -25.37 3.14 0.20
CA GLN A 71 -24.76 1.82 0.24
C GLN A 71 -23.79 1.63 -0.95
N CYS A 72 -22.60 1.07 -0.71
CA CYS A 72 -21.66 0.74 -1.77
C CYS A 72 -22.18 -0.42 -2.64
N GLY A 73 -21.64 -0.58 -3.86
CA GLY A 73 -21.97 -1.70 -4.73
C GLY A 73 -23.31 -1.57 -5.44
N VAL A 74 -23.83 -0.35 -5.54
CA VAL A 74 -25.16 -0.08 -6.09
C VAL A 74 -25.08 0.79 -7.33
N HIS A 75 -24.14 1.74 -7.38
CA HIS A 75 -24.15 2.77 -8.40
C HIS A 75 -23.20 2.44 -9.55
N THR A 76 -23.70 2.65 -10.77
CA THR A 76 -22.94 2.62 -12.03
C THR A 76 -23.30 3.87 -12.81
N LEU A 77 -22.39 4.34 -13.65
CA LEU A 77 -22.66 5.47 -14.53
C LEU A 77 -23.71 5.07 -15.57
N ALA A 78 -24.71 5.93 -15.78
CA ALA A 78 -25.80 5.62 -16.69
C ALA A 78 -25.36 5.70 -18.16
N ASP A 79 -24.42 6.60 -18.46
CA ASP A 79 -23.85 6.78 -19.78
C ASP A 79 -22.62 5.86 -19.98
N PRO A 80 -22.67 4.92 -20.94
CA PRO A 80 -21.54 4.03 -21.24
C PRO A 80 -20.25 4.76 -21.66
N ASP A 81 -20.36 5.94 -22.28
CA ASP A 81 -19.20 6.74 -22.66
C ASP A 81 -18.51 7.33 -21.43
N ASN A 82 -19.29 7.77 -20.44
CA ASN A 82 -18.76 8.20 -19.15
C ASN A 82 -18.13 7.03 -18.38
N ALA A 83 -18.73 5.83 -18.40
CA ALA A 83 -18.16 4.64 -17.78
C ALA A 83 -16.81 4.25 -18.40
N ARG A 84 -16.72 4.32 -19.73
CA ARG A 84 -15.47 4.09 -20.47
C ARG A 84 -14.40 5.14 -20.12
N LEU A 85 -14.76 6.42 -20.13
CA LEU A 85 -13.83 7.51 -19.78
C LEU A 85 -13.33 7.40 -18.33
N LEU A 86 -14.21 7.03 -17.39
CA LEU A 86 -13.83 6.80 -15.99
C LEU A 86 -12.82 5.66 -15.88
N ARG A 87 -13.04 4.55 -16.58
CA ARG A 87 -12.11 3.40 -16.60
C ARG A 87 -10.75 3.79 -17.17
N GLU A 88 -10.70 4.53 -18.28
CA GLU A 88 -9.46 5.02 -18.88
C GLU A 88 -8.71 5.96 -17.92
N THR A 89 -9.44 6.89 -17.30
CA THR A 89 -8.87 7.80 -16.29
C THR A 89 -8.34 7.05 -15.07
N ALA A 90 -9.02 5.98 -14.64
CA ALA A 90 -8.56 5.12 -13.56
C ALA A 90 -7.29 4.34 -13.93
N GLN A 91 -7.15 3.89 -15.18
CA GLN A 91 -5.92 3.23 -15.67
C GLN A 91 -4.75 4.20 -15.70
N GLU A 92 -4.94 5.44 -16.15
CA GLU A 92 -3.91 6.48 -16.08
C GLU A 92 -3.53 6.81 -14.62
N ALA A 93 -4.52 6.89 -13.74
CA ALA A 93 -4.30 7.11 -12.32
C ALA A 93 -3.50 5.95 -11.69
N LEU A 94 -3.80 4.71 -12.05
CA LEU A 94 -3.07 3.52 -11.59
C LEU A 94 -1.63 3.52 -12.12
N ALA A 95 -1.40 3.84 -13.39
CA ALA A 95 -0.05 3.97 -13.95
C ALA A 95 0.76 5.05 -13.20
N TRP A 96 0.14 6.20 -12.94
CA TRP A 96 0.75 7.28 -12.17
C TRP A 96 1.08 6.88 -10.72
N LEU A 97 0.24 6.06 -10.09
CA LEU A 97 0.50 5.46 -8.78
C LEU A 97 1.69 4.51 -8.84
N GLY A 98 1.76 3.67 -9.88
CA GLY A 98 2.85 2.73 -10.12
C GLY A 98 4.22 3.43 -10.21
N GLU A 99 4.31 4.55 -10.92
CA GLU A 99 5.54 5.38 -10.99
C GLU A 99 6.02 5.91 -9.62
N ARG A 100 5.13 5.96 -8.64
CA ARG A 100 5.38 6.54 -7.31
C ARG A 100 5.41 5.50 -6.20
N ALA A 101 5.28 4.22 -6.54
CA ALA A 101 5.36 3.15 -5.57
C ALA A 101 6.70 3.25 -4.81
N PRO A 102 6.70 3.07 -3.48
CA PRO A 102 7.93 3.00 -2.70
C PRO A 102 8.85 1.91 -3.27
N THR A 103 10.17 2.12 -3.22
CA THR A 103 11.13 1.18 -3.77
C THR A 103 10.97 -0.23 -3.17
N GLY A 104 10.89 -1.26 -4.02
CA GLY A 104 10.63 -2.64 -3.61
C GLY A 104 9.14 -2.99 -3.48
N TYR A 105 8.24 -2.06 -3.83
CA TYR A 105 6.79 -2.25 -3.81
C TYR A 105 6.16 -1.90 -5.15
N GLU A 106 4.95 -2.39 -5.37
CA GLU A 106 4.14 -2.07 -6.52
C GLU A 106 2.68 -1.82 -6.11
N PHE A 107 2.01 -0.92 -6.85
CA PHE A 107 0.56 -0.81 -6.82
C PHE A 107 -0.04 -1.73 -7.86
N VAL A 108 -0.98 -2.58 -7.44
CA VAL A 108 -1.67 -3.51 -8.33
C VAL A 108 -3.16 -3.41 -8.10
N LEU A 109 -3.93 -3.38 -9.19
CA LEU A 109 -5.38 -3.44 -9.15
C LEU A 109 -5.83 -4.90 -9.20
N THR A 110 -6.33 -5.41 -8.08
CA THR A 110 -6.96 -6.73 -7.94
C THR A 110 -8.49 -6.56 -7.91
N ASP A 111 -9.13 -6.86 -6.78
CA ASP A 111 -10.43 -6.31 -6.41
C ASP A 111 -10.30 -5.00 -5.59
N ALA A 112 -9.09 -4.57 -5.26
CA ALA A 112 -8.78 -3.25 -4.74
C ALA A 112 -7.46 -2.76 -5.34
N VAL A 113 -7.13 -1.48 -5.15
CA VAL A 113 -5.73 -1.04 -5.34
C VAL A 113 -4.97 -1.48 -4.10
N GLU A 114 -4.05 -2.44 -4.28
CA GLU A 114 -3.18 -2.94 -3.24
C GLU A 114 -1.77 -2.37 -3.42
N LEU A 115 -1.15 -1.97 -2.31
CA LEU A 115 0.30 -1.81 -2.25
C LEU A 115 0.89 -3.12 -1.72
N ARG A 116 1.70 -3.79 -2.51
CA ARG A 116 2.30 -5.09 -2.15
C ARG A 116 3.80 -5.12 -2.42
N PRO A 117 4.58 -5.96 -1.72
CA PRO A 117 5.99 -6.12 -2.03
C PRO A 117 6.16 -6.69 -3.44
N CYS A 118 7.13 -6.16 -4.18
CA CYS A 118 7.59 -6.77 -5.42
C CYS A 118 8.34 -8.07 -5.07
N LEU A 119 7.94 -9.18 -5.68
CA LEU A 119 8.51 -10.51 -5.40
C LEU A 119 9.72 -10.84 -6.29
N ASP A 120 10.16 -9.90 -7.13
CA ASP A 120 11.35 -10.05 -7.94
C ASP A 120 12.62 -9.92 -7.09
N LEU A 121 13.19 -11.06 -6.71
CA LEU A 121 14.44 -11.13 -5.94
C LEU A 121 15.67 -10.66 -6.75
N SER A 122 15.54 -10.42 -8.05
CA SER A 122 16.62 -9.82 -8.87
C SER A 122 16.60 -8.29 -8.85
N ALA A 123 15.55 -7.67 -8.30
CA ALA A 123 15.41 -6.23 -8.24
C ALA A 123 16.58 -5.58 -7.45
N PRO A 124 17.00 -4.35 -7.80
CA PRO A 124 18.07 -3.65 -7.08
C PRO A 124 17.79 -3.46 -5.58
N VAL A 125 16.52 -3.35 -5.22
CA VAL A 125 16.03 -3.24 -3.84
C VAL A 125 14.96 -4.30 -3.62
N VAL A 126 15.11 -5.08 -2.55
CA VAL A 126 14.19 -6.15 -2.18
C VAL A 126 13.49 -5.77 -0.89
N ALA A 127 12.16 -5.70 -0.92
CA ALA A 127 11.35 -5.49 0.26
C ALA A 127 11.56 -6.62 1.28
N VAL A 128 11.76 -6.28 2.56
CA VAL A 128 11.83 -7.29 3.64
C VAL A 128 10.52 -8.09 3.70
N ASP A 129 9.39 -7.45 3.42
CA ASP A 129 8.09 -8.09 3.30
C ASP A 129 8.02 -9.11 2.15
N ALA A 130 8.73 -8.89 1.03
CA ALA A 130 8.82 -9.88 -0.06
C ALA A 130 9.52 -11.15 0.44
N VAL A 131 10.63 -10.99 1.14
CA VAL A 131 11.40 -12.09 1.72
C VAL A 131 10.56 -12.90 2.70
N VAL A 132 9.87 -12.22 3.61
CA VAL A 132 8.98 -12.88 4.59
C VAL A 132 7.85 -13.63 3.88
N GLN A 133 7.25 -13.03 2.85
CA GLN A 133 6.18 -13.64 2.08
C GLN A 133 6.66 -14.88 1.31
N LEU A 134 7.84 -14.81 0.68
CA LEU A 134 8.41 -15.89 -0.12
C LEU A 134 8.92 -17.05 0.72
N ALA A 135 9.39 -16.79 1.95
CA ALA A 135 9.76 -17.85 2.88
C ALA A 135 8.57 -18.78 3.17
N GLY A 136 7.35 -18.24 3.28
CA GLY A 136 6.13 -19.05 3.35
C GLY A 136 5.90 -19.79 4.68
N PHE A 137 6.70 -19.51 5.72
CA PHE A 137 6.52 -20.04 7.07
C PHE A 137 6.76 -18.95 8.14
N PRO A 138 6.27 -19.14 9.38
CA PRO A 138 6.47 -18.17 10.44
C PRO A 138 7.94 -17.99 10.82
N LEU A 139 8.44 -16.76 10.69
CA LEU A 139 9.77 -16.34 11.10
C LEU A 139 9.64 -15.41 12.32
N PRO A 140 10.16 -15.79 13.50
CA PRO A 140 10.00 -14.98 14.72
C PRO A 140 10.44 -13.52 14.57
N ALA A 141 11.51 -13.25 13.82
CA ALA A 141 12.03 -11.90 13.64
C ALA A 141 11.25 -11.06 12.61
N ALA A 142 10.40 -11.68 11.78
CA ALA A 142 9.78 -11.04 10.62
C ALA A 142 9.03 -9.76 10.96
N ARG A 143 8.17 -9.78 12.00
CA ARG A 143 7.34 -8.62 12.37
C ARG A 143 8.17 -7.38 12.67
N LEU A 144 9.22 -7.53 13.50
CA LEU A 144 10.07 -6.40 13.86
C LEU A 144 11.03 -6.03 12.71
N ALA A 145 11.45 -6.99 11.88
CA ALA A 145 12.30 -6.73 10.72
C ALA A 145 11.62 -5.89 9.62
N THR A 146 10.30 -6.00 9.49
CA THR A 146 9.46 -5.21 8.57
C THR A 146 8.95 -3.90 9.18
N ALA A 147 9.29 -3.61 10.43
CA ALA A 147 8.76 -2.46 11.15
C ALA A 147 9.28 -1.11 10.66
N HIS A 148 8.47 -0.07 10.87
CA HIS A 148 8.87 1.32 10.73
C HIS A 148 9.14 1.91 12.11
N VAL A 149 9.84 3.03 12.14
CA VAL A 149 10.09 3.81 13.35
C VAL A 149 9.17 5.02 13.35
N ARG A 150 8.43 5.22 14.44
CA ARG A 150 7.50 6.33 14.62
C ARG A 150 7.73 7.04 15.93
N ARG A 151 7.42 8.33 15.94
CA ARG A 151 7.41 9.14 17.14
C ARG A 151 6.01 9.17 17.73
N SER A 152 5.90 8.89 19.02
CA SER A 152 4.64 9.03 19.74
C SER A 152 4.35 10.48 20.10
N THR A 153 3.10 10.77 20.47
CA THR A 153 2.69 12.09 20.95
C THR A 153 3.36 12.50 22.27
N THR A 154 3.89 11.54 23.05
CA THR A 154 4.67 11.80 24.27
C THR A 154 6.15 12.08 23.99
N GLY A 155 6.58 11.98 22.73
CA GLY A 155 7.95 12.24 22.29
C GLY A 155 8.85 11.00 22.23
N ASP A 156 8.40 9.86 22.76
CA ASP A 156 9.12 8.58 22.71
C ASP A 156 9.07 7.95 21.32
N TRP A 157 10.07 7.11 21.00
CA TRP A 157 10.19 6.42 19.73
C TRP A 157 9.81 4.95 19.84
N TYR A 158 9.10 4.44 18.83
CA TYR A 158 8.66 3.05 18.75
C TYR A 158 8.97 2.45 17.39
N ALA A 159 9.35 1.17 17.36
CA ALA A 159 9.35 0.37 16.15
C ALA A 159 8.06 -0.47 16.09
N GLY A 160 7.31 -0.31 15.01
CA GLY A 160 5.94 -0.81 14.89
C GLY A 160 5.41 -0.75 13.46
N ASP A 161 4.14 -1.11 13.32
CA ASP A 161 3.31 -0.66 12.19
C ASP A 161 2.35 0.44 12.65
N ALA A 162 1.39 0.79 11.79
CA ALA A 162 0.38 1.80 12.08
C ALA A 162 -0.52 1.45 13.28
N VAL A 163 -0.60 0.18 13.70
CA VAL A 163 -1.56 -0.34 14.68
C VAL A 163 -0.87 -0.79 15.97
N CYS A 164 0.32 -1.40 15.87
CA CYS A 164 1.00 -2.08 16.96
C CYS A 164 2.43 -1.56 17.15
N ASN A 165 2.81 -1.32 18.40
CA ASN A 165 4.20 -1.11 18.81
C ASN A 165 4.80 -2.46 19.20
N TRP A 166 5.91 -2.84 18.57
CA TRP A 166 6.61 -4.11 18.86
C TRP A 166 7.90 -3.90 19.64
N SER A 167 8.47 -2.70 19.59
CA SER A 167 9.65 -2.34 20.37
C SER A 167 9.60 -0.86 20.76
N GLY A 168 10.00 -0.57 21.99
CA GLY A 168 9.97 0.75 22.62
C GLY A 168 9.23 0.73 23.98
N PRO A 169 9.15 1.88 24.67
CA PRO A 169 9.66 3.19 24.26
C PRO A 169 11.18 3.23 24.16
N HIS A 170 11.68 3.94 23.15
CA HIS A 170 13.09 4.29 22.96
C HIS A 170 13.27 5.81 23.11
N THR A 171 14.43 6.23 23.58
CA THR A 171 14.71 7.65 23.84
C THR A 171 15.04 8.39 22.55
N THR A 172 15.63 7.69 21.58
CA THR A 172 16.06 8.26 20.29
C THR A 172 15.54 7.45 19.11
N PRO A 173 15.41 8.06 17.91
CA PRO A 173 15.05 7.31 16.71
C PRO A 173 16.11 6.25 16.37
N ASP A 174 17.39 6.51 16.66
CA ASP A 174 18.49 5.58 16.38
C ASP A 174 18.39 4.29 17.20
N GLU A 175 17.95 4.36 18.45
CA GLU A 175 17.68 3.18 19.29
C GLU A 175 16.56 2.32 18.70
N ALA A 176 15.46 2.95 18.26
CA ALA A 176 14.37 2.24 17.61
C ALA A 176 14.81 1.61 16.26
N VAL A 177 15.60 2.33 15.47
CA VAL A 177 16.19 1.81 14.22
C VAL A 177 17.13 0.63 14.51
N ALA A 178 17.93 0.70 15.57
CA ALA A 178 18.84 -0.37 15.96
C ALA A 178 18.09 -1.66 16.33
N ALA A 179 16.92 -1.55 16.97
CA ALA A 179 16.05 -2.70 17.25
C ALA A 179 15.58 -3.39 15.96
N VAL A 180 15.14 -2.62 14.97
CA VAL A 180 14.74 -3.15 13.65
C VAL A 180 15.93 -3.78 12.92
N ARG A 181 17.10 -3.13 12.93
CA ARG A 181 18.32 -3.67 12.31
C ARG A 181 18.75 -5.00 12.93
N ARG A 182 18.63 -5.14 14.25
CA ARG A 182 18.89 -6.41 14.95
C ARG A 182 17.93 -7.50 14.49
N ALA A 183 16.63 -7.20 14.44
CA ALA A 183 15.64 -8.15 13.93
C ALA A 183 15.90 -8.55 12.47
N ARG A 184 16.39 -7.62 11.63
CA ARG A 184 16.81 -7.95 10.26
C ARG A 184 18.01 -8.89 10.23
N HIS A 185 18.99 -8.71 11.11
CA HIS A 185 20.11 -9.64 11.22
C HIS A 185 19.64 -11.04 11.69
N GLU A 186 18.77 -11.08 12.70
CA GLU A 186 18.15 -12.33 13.17
C GLU A 186 17.32 -13.03 12.07
N LEU A 187 16.62 -12.25 11.24
CA LEU A 187 15.86 -12.77 10.11
C LEU A 187 16.79 -13.46 9.09
N VAL A 188 17.96 -12.89 8.80
CA VAL A 188 18.97 -13.52 7.92
C VAL A 188 19.40 -14.88 8.46
N GLU A 189 19.73 -14.96 9.75
CA GLU A 189 20.13 -16.23 10.37
C GLU A 189 18.99 -17.26 10.38
N GLN A 190 17.75 -16.83 10.61
CA GLN A 190 16.57 -17.70 10.54
C GLN A 190 16.34 -18.25 9.12
N LEU A 191 16.53 -17.42 8.09
CA LEU A 191 16.40 -17.84 6.69
C LEU A 191 17.47 -18.88 6.31
N ARG A 192 18.73 -18.63 6.67
CA ARG A 192 19.84 -19.58 6.43
C ARG A 192 19.61 -20.90 7.17
N ALA A 193 19.21 -20.84 8.44
CA ALA A 193 18.90 -22.04 9.22
C ALA A 193 17.75 -22.88 8.62
N ALA A 194 16.84 -22.23 7.88
CA ALA A 194 15.75 -22.88 7.16
C ALA A 194 16.11 -23.30 5.73
N GLY A 195 17.36 -23.08 5.27
CA GLY A 195 17.82 -23.43 3.93
C GLY A 195 17.42 -22.44 2.83
N HIS A 196 17.02 -21.22 3.19
CA HIS A 196 16.67 -20.14 2.26
C HIS A 196 17.83 -19.14 2.09
N ASP A 197 18.99 -19.63 1.66
CA ASP A 197 20.18 -18.80 1.43
C ASP A 197 19.93 -17.73 0.35
N ASP A 198 19.13 -18.06 -0.67
CA ASP A 198 18.71 -17.14 -1.74
C ASP A 198 17.95 -15.92 -1.21
N LEU A 199 17.07 -16.12 -0.22
CA LEU A 199 16.35 -15.05 0.45
C LEU A 199 17.27 -14.26 1.40
N ALA A 200 18.12 -14.96 2.16
CA ALA A 200 19.08 -14.35 3.09
C ALA A 200 20.08 -13.43 2.37
N ASP A 201 20.55 -13.84 1.19
CA ASP A 201 21.52 -13.11 0.37
C ASP A 201 20.97 -11.79 -0.21
N THR A 202 19.66 -11.57 -0.12
CA THR A 202 19.06 -10.28 -0.47
C THR A 202 19.28 -9.18 0.57
N ALA A 203 19.77 -9.51 1.78
CA ALA A 203 19.93 -8.57 2.88
C ALA A 203 20.68 -7.25 2.56
N PRO A 204 21.76 -7.25 1.77
CA PRO A 204 22.43 -6.01 1.36
C PRO A 204 21.57 -5.06 0.51
N ARG A 205 20.49 -5.58 -0.10
CA ARG A 205 19.55 -4.85 -0.95
C ARG A 205 18.25 -4.47 -0.22
N TRP A 206 18.14 -4.76 1.08
CA TRP A 206 16.97 -4.34 1.84
C TRP A 206 16.97 -2.82 2.03
N PRO A 207 15.80 -2.15 1.89
CA PRO A 207 15.71 -0.71 2.04
C PRO A 207 16.07 -0.28 3.46
N ALA A 208 16.52 0.96 3.66
CA ALA A 208 16.72 1.51 5.00
C ALA A 208 15.44 1.40 5.87
N VAL A 209 15.60 1.42 7.19
CA VAL A 209 14.46 1.43 8.12
C VAL A 209 13.70 2.75 7.95
N PRO A 210 12.41 2.74 7.56
CA PRO A 210 11.64 3.97 7.43
C PRO A 210 11.45 4.63 8.79
N ILE A 211 11.62 5.96 8.84
CA ILE A 211 11.39 6.79 10.03
C ILE A 211 10.32 7.81 9.67
N GLU A 212 9.25 7.87 10.46
CA GLU A 212 8.22 8.89 10.33
C GLU A 212 8.84 10.27 10.54
N SER A 213 8.70 11.14 9.54
CA SER A 213 9.15 12.53 9.62
C SER A 213 8.10 13.33 10.39
N ASP A 214 8.53 14.22 11.29
CA ASP A 214 7.65 15.21 11.94
C ASP A 214 6.90 16.08 10.90
#